data_AF-A0A075V4E2-F1
#
_entry.id   AF-A0A075V4E2-F1
#
_cell.length_a   1.000
_cell.length_b   1.000
_cell.length_c   1.000
_cell.angle_alpha   90.00
_cell.angle_beta   90.00
_cell.angle_gamma   90.00
#
_symmetry.space_group_name_H-M   'P 1'
#
loop_
_entity.id
_entity.type
_entity.pdbx_description
1 polymer ?
#
loop_
_entity_poly.entity_id
_entity_poly.type
_entity_poly.pdbx_seq_one_letter_code
_entity_poly.pdbx_strand_id
1 'polypeptide(L)'
;MSPRTASDNLVHNYLFLRRAIGFLGIGLPFVLVFGKLVVDGGGLLNSISGYYYSGMRDVWVGVMCAIGVFLLSYRGYGRVDDIAGNIAAVAAVGVALFPTTPANGDRSDEIIGLLHLGFAAVFFLTLAFFCIVLFTKSDKEIPGARKPERNRLYVASGVIMLVCLALIVLCGLVFDDLTKDLYPALWLESVAILAFGVAWLTKGGTLLPDKTALPGTRVTA
;
A
#
# COMPACT_ATOMS: atom_id res chain seq x y z
N MET A 1 -29.24 23.60 -4.56
CA MET A 1 -28.10 22.74 -4.14
C MET A 1 -27.17 23.65 -3.35
N SER A 2 -27.04 23.45 -2.03
CA SER A 2 -26.19 24.30 -1.18
C SER A 2 -24.73 24.18 -1.62
N PRO A 3 -23.96 25.29 -1.70
CA PRO A 3 -22.52 25.21 -1.93
C PRO A 3 -21.85 24.38 -0.83
N ARG A 4 -20.89 23.51 -1.21
CA ARG A 4 -20.10 22.73 -0.25
C ARG A 4 -19.22 23.66 0.58
N THR A 5 -19.11 23.39 1.87
CA THR A 5 -18.19 24.15 2.76
C THR A 5 -16.74 23.77 2.46
N ALA A 6 -15.77 24.60 2.89
CA ALA A 6 -14.35 24.30 2.74
C ALA A 6 -13.96 22.97 3.42
N SER A 7 -14.56 22.66 4.58
CA SER A 7 -14.37 21.38 5.28
C SER A 7 -14.90 20.19 4.48
N ASP A 8 -16.06 20.32 3.83
CA ASP A 8 -16.62 19.24 3.01
C ASP A 8 -15.71 18.91 1.82
N ASN A 9 -15.12 19.94 1.21
CA ASN A 9 -14.17 19.77 0.11
C ASN A 9 -12.88 19.09 0.57
N LEU A 10 -12.35 19.46 1.75
CA LEU A 10 -11.15 18.82 2.32
C LEU A 10 -11.39 17.33 2.61
N VAL A 11 -12.52 16.99 3.24
CA VAL A 11 -12.88 15.58 3.51
C VAL A 11 -12.99 14.79 2.21
N HIS A 12 -13.62 15.36 1.18
CA HIS A 12 -13.75 14.71 -0.12
C HIS A 12 -12.39 14.45 -0.77
N ASN A 13 -11.47 15.43 -0.71
CA ASN A 13 -10.12 15.30 -1.24
C ASN A 13 -9.32 14.21 -0.51
N TYR A 14 -9.42 14.12 0.81
CA TYR A 14 -8.73 13.05 1.58
C TYR A 14 -9.30 11.66 1.29
N LEU A 15 -10.62 11.53 1.12
CA LEU A 15 -11.22 10.27 0.70
C LEU A 15 -10.76 9.89 -0.71
N PHE A 16 -10.71 10.85 -1.63
CA PHE A 16 -10.19 10.62 -2.98
C PHE A 16 -8.74 10.13 -2.97
N LEU A 17 -7.84 10.81 -2.23
CA LEU A 17 -6.45 10.39 -2.08
C LEU A 17 -6.33 8.95 -1.57
N ARG A 18 -7.10 8.59 -0.54
CA ARG A 18 -7.11 7.23 0.00
C ARG A 18 -7.54 6.19 -1.04
N ARG A 19 -8.54 6.52 -1.85
CA ARG A 19 -9.02 5.65 -2.92
C ARG A 19 -7.98 5.49 -4.02
N ALA A 20 -7.34 6.58 -4.43
CA ALA A 20 -6.28 6.57 -5.43
C ALA A 20 -5.12 5.66 -4.99
N ILE A 21 -4.65 5.82 -3.75
CA ILE A 21 -3.63 4.93 -3.15
C ILE A 21 -4.08 3.47 -3.20
N GLY A 22 -5.31 3.19 -2.77
CA GLY A 22 -5.87 1.84 -2.77
C GLY A 22 -5.95 1.21 -4.15
N PHE A 23 -6.43 1.94 -5.16
CA PHE A 23 -6.51 1.46 -6.55
C PHE A 23 -5.13 1.26 -7.17
N LEU A 24 -4.18 2.16 -6.93
CA LEU A 24 -2.80 2.00 -7.37
C LEU A 24 -2.18 0.73 -6.77
N GLY A 25 -2.37 0.50 -5.46
CA GLY A 25 -1.94 -0.73 -4.80
C GLY A 25 -2.55 -1.98 -5.44
N ILE A 26 -3.89 -2.03 -5.54
CA ILE A 26 -4.57 -3.20 -6.13
C ILE A 26 -4.12 -3.47 -7.57
N GLY A 27 -4.00 -2.42 -8.39
CA GLY A 27 -3.67 -2.56 -9.80
C GLY A 27 -2.22 -2.94 -10.06
N LEU A 28 -1.28 -2.50 -9.22
CA LEU A 28 0.14 -2.57 -9.50
C LEU A 28 0.64 -3.99 -9.85
N PRO A 29 0.37 -5.06 -9.07
CA PRO A 29 0.87 -6.40 -9.41
C PRO A 29 0.37 -6.90 -10.77
N PHE A 30 -0.91 -6.67 -11.07
CA PHE A 30 -1.51 -7.13 -12.32
C PHE A 30 -0.99 -6.35 -13.53
N VAL A 31 -0.88 -5.02 -13.40
CA VAL A 31 -0.38 -4.16 -14.48
C VAL A 31 1.07 -4.50 -14.80
N LEU A 32 1.92 -4.76 -13.80
CA LEU A 32 3.32 -5.12 -14.04
C LEU A 32 3.44 -6.49 -14.71
N VAL A 33 2.78 -7.51 -14.16
CA VAL A 33 2.86 -8.89 -14.70
C VAL A 33 2.31 -8.95 -16.12
N PHE A 34 1.11 -8.42 -16.34
CA PHE A 34 0.48 -8.43 -17.66
C PHE A 34 1.20 -7.49 -18.63
N GLY A 35 1.58 -6.30 -18.17
CA GLY A 35 2.28 -5.32 -18.99
C GLY A 35 3.62 -5.85 -19.50
N LYS A 36 4.41 -6.50 -18.64
CA LYS A 36 5.67 -7.14 -19.06
C LYS A 36 5.41 -8.22 -20.12
N LEU A 37 4.39 -9.06 -19.92
CA LEU A 37 4.04 -10.10 -20.89
C LEU A 37 3.73 -9.50 -22.28
N VAL A 38 3.10 -8.33 -22.33
CA VAL A 38 2.76 -7.65 -23.59
C VAL A 38 3.96 -6.90 -24.19
N VAL A 39 4.77 -6.22 -23.36
CA VAL A 39 5.87 -5.35 -23.83
C VAL A 39 7.14 -6.13 -24.13
N ASP A 40 7.56 -7.03 -23.24
CA ASP A 40 8.83 -7.76 -23.33
C ASP A 40 8.64 -9.24 -23.66
N GLY A 41 7.43 -9.78 -23.44
CA GLY A 41 7.19 -11.22 -23.41
C GLY A 41 7.89 -11.92 -22.24
N GLY A 42 8.18 -13.21 -22.41
CA GLY A 42 8.91 -14.02 -21.44
C GLY A 42 8.15 -14.34 -20.14
N GLY A 43 8.89 -14.88 -19.15
CA GLY A 43 8.33 -15.34 -17.87
C GLY A 43 8.18 -14.25 -16.81
N LEU A 44 7.77 -14.67 -15.61
CA LEU A 44 7.67 -13.84 -14.42
C LEU A 44 9.07 -13.40 -13.93
N LEU A 45 9.12 -12.29 -13.21
CA LEU A 45 10.31 -11.85 -12.45
C LEU A 45 10.17 -12.22 -10.98
N ASN A 46 11.30 -12.31 -10.27
CA ASN A 46 11.35 -12.84 -8.90
C ASN A 46 10.61 -11.99 -7.86
N SER A 47 10.43 -10.70 -8.10
CA SER A 47 9.75 -9.75 -7.20
C SER A 47 9.01 -8.67 -7.99
N ILE A 48 8.10 -7.95 -7.33
CA ILE A 48 7.43 -6.74 -7.87
C ILE A 48 8.46 -5.66 -8.20
N SER A 49 9.45 -5.46 -7.32
CA SER A 49 10.54 -4.50 -7.58
C SER A 49 11.47 -4.92 -8.73
N GLY A 50 11.55 -6.21 -9.04
CA GLY A 50 12.32 -6.72 -10.18
C GLY A 50 11.83 -6.19 -11.53
N TYR A 51 10.56 -5.80 -11.64
CA TYR A 51 10.00 -5.18 -12.84
C TYR A 51 10.64 -3.83 -13.19
N TYR A 52 11.44 -3.24 -12.29
CA TYR A 52 12.35 -2.14 -12.61
C TYR A 52 13.30 -2.48 -13.78
N TYR A 53 13.71 -3.73 -13.94
CA TYR A 53 14.62 -4.16 -15.00
C TYR A 53 13.89 -4.68 -16.25
N SER A 54 12.62 -4.32 -16.42
CA SER A 54 11.79 -4.66 -17.58
C SER A 54 11.27 -3.40 -18.27
N GLY A 55 10.59 -3.55 -19.41
CA GLY A 55 9.85 -2.48 -20.08
C GLY A 55 8.76 -1.83 -19.20
N MET A 56 8.46 -2.41 -18.04
CA MET A 56 7.52 -1.87 -17.05
C MET A 56 8.15 -0.92 -16.02
N ARG A 57 9.44 -0.58 -16.15
CA ARG A 57 10.16 0.32 -15.23
C ARG A 57 9.39 1.60 -14.93
N ASP A 58 8.99 2.32 -15.98
CA ASP A 58 8.40 3.65 -15.82
C ASP A 58 7.03 3.60 -15.12
N VAL A 59 6.28 2.51 -15.35
CA VAL A 59 5.02 2.27 -14.63
C VAL A 59 5.29 2.00 -13.15
N TRP A 60 6.27 1.15 -12.84
CA TRP A 60 6.64 0.84 -11.47
C TRP A 60 7.11 2.10 -10.71
N VAL A 61 8.05 2.85 -11.30
CA VAL A 61 8.57 4.10 -10.72
C VAL A 61 7.44 5.13 -10.57
N GLY A 62 6.63 5.31 -11.61
CA GLY A 62 5.54 6.28 -11.62
C GLY A 62 4.48 5.99 -10.56
N VAL A 63 4.08 4.74 -10.37
CA VAL A 63 3.12 4.34 -9.34
C VAL A 63 3.70 4.57 -7.94
N MET A 64 4.96 4.21 -7.70
CA MET A 64 5.59 4.41 -6.40
C MET A 64 5.74 5.89 -6.04
N CYS A 65 6.13 6.73 -7.01
CA CYS A 65 6.16 8.18 -6.85
C CYS A 65 4.76 8.76 -6.58
N ALA A 66 3.73 8.31 -7.31
CA ALA A 66 2.35 8.77 -7.11
C ALA A 66 1.83 8.39 -5.71
N ILE A 67 2.06 7.14 -5.27
CA ILE A 67 1.73 6.71 -3.91
C ILE A 67 2.46 7.58 -2.88
N GLY A 68 3.75 7.85 -3.09
CA GLY A 68 4.54 8.71 -2.23
C GLY A 68 3.95 10.12 -2.08
N VAL A 69 3.63 10.78 -3.20
CA VAL A 69 3.01 12.13 -3.19
C VAL A 69 1.64 12.13 -2.53
N PHE A 70 0.82 11.11 -2.77
CA PHE A 70 -0.50 10.99 -2.14
C PHE A 70 -0.41 10.75 -0.63
N LEU A 71 0.57 9.96 -0.18
CA LEU A 71 0.85 9.75 1.25
C LEU A 71 1.42 10.98 1.92
N LEU A 72 2.22 11.79 1.21
CA LEU A 72 2.72 13.08 1.73
C LEU A 72 1.59 14.09 1.93
N SER A 73 0.59 14.05 1.04
CA SER A 73 -0.60 14.91 1.09
C SER A 73 -1.65 14.40 2.07
N TYR A 74 -1.47 13.20 2.62
CA TYR A 74 -2.39 12.58 3.54
C TYR A 74 -2.33 13.27 4.91
N ARG A 75 -3.48 13.73 5.40
CA ARG A 75 -3.65 14.21 6.78
C ARG A 75 -4.60 13.28 7.53
N GLY A 76 -4.12 12.73 8.64
CA GLY A 76 -4.92 11.85 9.50
C GLY A 76 -5.53 12.57 10.68
N TYR A 77 -5.89 11.83 11.73
CA TYR A 77 -6.57 12.40 12.90
C TYR A 77 -5.65 13.21 13.82
N GLY A 78 -4.34 12.98 13.75
CA GLY A 78 -3.37 13.69 14.57
C GLY A 78 -1.96 13.55 14.06
N ARG A 79 -1.03 14.13 14.83
CA ARG A 79 0.38 14.25 14.45
C ARG A 79 1.07 12.93 14.13
N VAL A 80 0.66 11.84 14.79
CA VAL A 80 1.23 10.50 14.52
C VAL A 80 0.87 10.02 13.11
N ASP A 81 -0.35 10.25 12.66
CA ASP A 81 -0.78 9.90 11.30
C ASP A 81 0.01 10.69 10.26
N ASP A 82 0.22 11.98 10.49
CA ASP A 82 0.98 12.85 9.59
C ASP A 82 2.46 12.44 9.51
N ILE A 83 3.09 12.12 10.64
CA ILE A 83 4.48 11.63 10.67
C ILE A 83 4.58 10.28 9.95
N ALA A 84 3.67 9.35 10.24
CA ALA A 84 3.65 8.04 9.57
C ALA A 84 3.43 8.19 8.06
N GLY A 85 2.55 9.12 7.64
CA GLY A 85 2.31 9.45 6.23
C GLY A 85 3.58 9.97 5.56
N ASN A 86 4.28 10.91 6.18
CA ASN A 86 5.55 11.45 5.67
C ASN A 86 6.65 10.39 5.57
N ILE A 87 6.77 9.51 6.58
CA ILE A 87 7.74 8.41 6.56
C ILE A 87 7.42 7.45 5.41
N ALA A 88 6.16 7.04 5.27
CA ALA A 88 5.74 6.16 4.18
C ALA A 88 5.93 6.83 2.81
N ALA A 89 5.72 8.14 2.70
CA ALA A 89 5.92 8.89 1.47
C ALA A 89 7.39 8.90 1.04
N VAL A 90 8.30 9.26 1.96
CA VAL A 90 9.74 9.24 1.70
C VAL A 90 10.20 7.82 1.37
N ALA A 91 9.70 6.82 2.09
CA ALA A 91 10.03 5.42 1.83
C ALA A 91 9.54 4.94 0.45
N ALA A 92 8.33 5.29 0.04
CA ALA A 92 7.79 4.97 -1.28
C ALA A 92 8.64 5.56 -2.42
N VAL A 93 9.01 6.84 -2.29
CA VAL A 93 9.89 7.50 -3.27
C VAL A 93 11.30 6.90 -3.24
N GLY A 94 11.83 6.58 -2.05
CA GLY A 94 13.11 5.88 -1.89
C GLY A 94 13.11 4.54 -2.62
N VAL A 95 12.07 3.72 -2.43
CA VAL A 95 11.89 2.47 -3.20
C VAL A 95 11.96 2.76 -4.70
N ALA A 96 11.27 3.79 -5.21
CA ALA A 96 11.25 4.12 -6.63
C ALA A 96 12.63 4.53 -7.19
N LEU A 97 13.43 5.27 -6.42
CA LEU A 97 14.69 5.86 -6.85
C LEU A 97 15.90 4.91 -6.70
N PHE A 98 15.86 4.03 -5.71
CA PHE A 98 16.91 3.03 -5.48
C PHE A 98 16.39 1.66 -5.95
N PRO A 99 16.78 1.14 -7.11
CA PRO A 99 16.30 -0.15 -7.59
C PRO A 99 16.79 -1.33 -6.76
N THR A 100 16.09 -2.47 -6.85
CA THR A 100 16.55 -3.72 -6.25
C THR A 100 17.81 -4.24 -6.93
N THR A 101 18.57 -5.14 -6.30
CA THR A 101 19.82 -5.68 -6.88
C THR A 101 19.52 -6.44 -8.19
N PRO A 102 20.19 -6.12 -9.32
CA PRO A 102 20.05 -6.87 -10.55
C PRO A 102 20.75 -8.23 -10.45
N ALA A 103 20.38 -9.18 -11.31
CA ALA A 103 20.90 -10.55 -11.27
C ALA A 103 22.44 -10.65 -11.39
N ASN A 104 23.06 -9.74 -12.15
CA ASN A 104 24.51 -9.67 -12.37
C ASN A 104 25.05 -8.31 -11.90
N GLY A 105 24.63 -7.86 -10.72
CA GLY A 105 25.04 -6.56 -10.18
C GLY A 105 26.46 -6.54 -9.65
N ASP A 106 27.09 -5.37 -9.68
CA ASP A 106 28.37 -5.13 -9.02
C ASP A 106 28.20 -4.66 -7.56
N ARG A 107 29.31 -4.30 -6.90
CA ARG A 107 29.28 -3.84 -5.52
C ARG A 107 28.43 -2.58 -5.30
N SER A 108 28.37 -1.70 -6.30
CA SER A 108 27.55 -0.49 -6.23
C SER A 108 26.06 -0.82 -6.33
N ASP A 109 25.70 -1.78 -7.20
CA ASP A 109 24.33 -2.28 -7.31
C ASP A 109 23.86 -2.97 -6.02
N GLU A 110 24.73 -3.72 -5.35
CA GLU A 110 24.42 -4.32 -4.04
C GLU A 110 24.10 -3.28 -2.97
N ILE A 111 24.86 -2.18 -2.93
CA ILE A 111 24.63 -1.09 -1.97
C ILE A 111 23.29 -0.42 -2.27
N ILE A 112 22.99 -0.15 -3.54
CA ILE A 112 21.71 0.42 -3.97
C ILE A 112 20.56 -0.54 -3.62
N GLY A 113 20.73 -1.85 -3.84
CA GLY A 113 19.76 -2.87 -3.46
C GLY A 113 19.54 -2.97 -1.95
N LEU A 114 20.56 -2.75 -1.13
CA LEU A 114 20.40 -2.65 0.33
C LEU A 114 19.61 -1.40 0.74
N LEU A 115 19.85 -0.26 0.08
CA LEU A 115 19.04 0.94 0.29
C LEU A 115 17.57 0.68 -0.11
N HIS A 116 17.34 0.04 -1.26
CA HIS A 116 16.02 -0.37 -1.71
C HIS A 116 15.31 -1.24 -0.65
N LEU A 117 15.99 -2.29 -0.16
CA LEU A 117 15.44 -3.18 0.86
C LEU A 117 15.09 -2.41 2.14
N GLY A 118 15.95 -1.49 2.57
CA GLY A 118 15.71 -0.62 3.72
C GLY A 118 14.46 0.24 3.56
N PHE A 119 14.33 0.93 2.42
CA PHE A 119 13.15 1.73 2.12
C PHE A 119 11.88 0.88 2.00
N ALA A 120 11.95 -0.29 1.34
CA ALA A 120 10.83 -1.21 1.21
C ALA A 120 10.35 -1.71 2.58
N ALA A 121 11.27 -2.09 3.47
CA ALA A 121 10.93 -2.50 4.82
C ALA A 121 10.23 -1.37 5.60
N VAL A 122 10.80 -0.16 5.59
CA VAL A 122 10.17 1.02 6.24
C VAL A 122 8.78 1.29 5.66
N PHE A 123 8.63 1.21 4.34
CA PHE A 123 7.36 1.43 3.66
C PHE A 123 6.30 0.43 4.12
N PHE A 124 6.53 -0.87 3.94
CA PHE A 124 5.55 -1.90 4.30
C PHE A 124 5.25 -1.96 5.80
N LEU A 125 6.25 -1.79 6.66
CA LEU A 125 6.03 -1.76 8.11
C LEU A 125 5.18 -0.54 8.52
N THR A 126 5.40 0.61 7.89
CA THR A 126 4.57 1.79 8.14
C THR A 126 3.13 1.60 7.66
N LEU A 127 2.93 0.94 6.52
CA LEU A 127 1.59 0.60 6.01
C LEU A 127 0.87 -0.42 6.92
N ALA A 128 1.59 -1.42 7.43
CA ALA A 128 1.05 -2.35 8.42
C ALA A 128 0.65 -1.63 9.72
N PHE A 129 1.50 -0.70 10.19
CA PHE A 129 1.18 0.16 11.33
C PHE A 129 -0.07 1.02 11.08
N PHE A 130 -0.21 1.62 9.89
CA PHE A 130 -1.43 2.32 9.50
C PHE A 130 -2.67 1.45 9.68
N CYS A 131 -2.63 0.22 9.16
CA CYS A 131 -3.77 -0.69 9.20
C CYS A 131 -4.10 -1.14 10.63
N ILE A 132 -3.11 -1.60 11.39
CA ILE A 132 -3.33 -2.18 12.72
C ILE A 132 -3.69 -1.10 13.75
N VAL A 133 -3.04 0.05 13.70
CA VAL A 133 -3.09 1.07 14.76
C VAL A 133 -3.86 2.31 14.36
N LEU A 134 -3.54 2.93 13.22
CA LEU A 134 -4.10 4.25 12.90
C LEU A 134 -5.53 4.16 12.35
N PHE A 135 -5.80 3.17 11.49
CA PHE A 135 -7.12 3.00 10.89
C PHE A 135 -8.16 2.46 11.85
N THR A 136 -7.73 1.80 12.93
CA THR A 136 -8.61 1.28 13.99
C THR A 136 -9.12 2.37 14.93
N LYS A 137 -8.40 3.50 15.06
CA LYS A 137 -8.83 4.68 15.83
C LYS A 137 -10.12 5.32 15.28
N SER A 138 -10.82 6.03 16.15
CA SER A 138 -12.03 6.81 15.86
C SER A 138 -11.94 8.14 16.61
N ASP A 139 -12.24 9.24 15.91
CA ASP A 139 -12.41 10.59 16.47
C ASP A 139 -13.87 10.87 16.88
N LYS A 140 -14.80 10.03 16.45
CA LYS A 140 -16.21 10.11 16.84
C LYS A 140 -16.43 9.47 18.21
N GLU A 141 -17.16 10.18 19.06
CA GLU A 141 -17.64 9.70 20.37
C GLU A 141 -18.48 8.41 20.22
N ILE A 142 -19.32 8.34 19.19
CA ILE A 142 -20.04 7.14 18.79
C ILE A 142 -19.60 6.73 17.38
N PRO A 143 -18.74 5.70 17.24
CA PRO A 143 -18.33 5.20 15.94
C PRO A 143 -19.50 4.61 15.15
N GLY A 144 -19.46 4.72 13.82
CA GLY A 144 -20.51 4.17 12.95
C GLY A 144 -20.65 2.64 13.07
N ALA A 145 -21.86 2.11 12.83
CA ALA A 145 -22.19 0.70 13.04
C ALA A 145 -21.26 -0.31 12.33
N ARG A 146 -20.66 0.05 11.18
CA ARG A 146 -19.71 -0.80 10.44
C ARG A 146 -18.26 -0.68 10.91
N LYS A 147 -17.97 0.14 11.93
CA LYS A 147 -16.61 0.33 12.46
C LYS A 147 -15.96 -0.98 12.93
N PRO A 148 -16.64 -1.89 13.65
CA PRO A 148 -16.04 -3.16 14.05
C PRO A 148 -15.62 -4.03 12.85
N GLU A 149 -16.45 -4.10 11.81
CA GLU A 149 -16.15 -4.84 10.57
C GLU A 149 -14.90 -4.28 9.87
N ARG A 150 -14.83 -2.95 9.71
CA ARG A 150 -13.67 -2.27 9.13
C ARG A 150 -12.41 -2.51 9.95
N ASN A 151 -12.49 -2.43 11.28
CA ASN A 151 -11.34 -2.64 12.15
C ASN A 151 -10.80 -4.07 12.02
N ARG A 152 -11.66 -5.09 11.93
CA ARG A 152 -11.22 -6.47 11.65
C ARG A 152 -10.52 -6.57 10.30
N LEU A 153 -11.07 -5.95 9.27
CA LEU A 153 -10.44 -5.92 7.94
C LEU A 153 -9.07 -5.24 7.97
N TYR A 154 -8.93 -4.10 8.65
CA TYR A 154 -7.65 -3.40 8.76
C TYR A 154 -6.62 -4.24 9.50
N VAL A 155 -6.97 -4.82 10.65
CA VAL A 155 -6.04 -5.66 11.42
C VAL A 155 -5.65 -6.90 10.62
N ALA A 156 -6.59 -7.58 9.98
CA ALA A 156 -6.31 -8.72 9.11
C ALA A 156 -5.35 -8.34 7.97
N SER A 157 -5.60 -7.21 7.29
CA SER A 157 -4.74 -6.72 6.21
C SER A 157 -3.32 -6.41 6.70
N GLY A 158 -3.21 -5.77 7.87
CA GLY A 158 -1.94 -5.48 8.53
C GLY A 158 -1.14 -6.74 8.87
N VAL A 159 -1.81 -7.73 9.48
CA VAL A 159 -1.19 -9.02 9.84
C VAL A 159 -0.76 -9.78 8.59
N ILE A 160 -1.59 -9.81 7.53
CA ILE A 160 -1.24 -10.45 6.25
C ILE A 160 0.04 -9.85 5.69
N MET A 161 0.18 -8.51 5.68
CA MET A 161 1.43 -7.86 5.23
C MET A 161 2.63 -8.33 6.06
N LEU A 162 2.54 -8.33 7.39
CA LEU A 162 3.65 -8.74 8.25
C LEU A 162 4.03 -10.21 8.05
N VAL A 163 3.04 -11.09 7.89
CA VAL A 163 3.28 -12.52 7.58
C VAL A 163 3.95 -12.68 6.23
N CYS A 164 3.51 -11.96 5.19
CA CYS A 164 4.15 -12.00 3.88
C CYS A 164 5.62 -11.55 3.96
N LEU A 165 5.91 -10.45 4.66
CA LEU A 165 7.28 -9.98 4.87
C LEU A 165 8.15 -11.02 5.60
N ALA A 166 7.63 -11.63 6.66
CA ALA A 166 8.34 -12.67 7.39
C ALA A 166 8.60 -13.91 6.52
N LEU A 167 7.62 -14.31 5.70
CA LEU A 167 7.76 -15.43 4.78
C LEU A 167 8.74 -15.14 3.64
N ILE A 168 8.82 -13.91 3.13
CA ILE A 168 9.82 -13.52 2.12
C ILE A 168 11.23 -13.75 2.68
N VAL A 169 11.48 -13.26 3.91
CA VAL A 169 12.77 -13.45 4.58
C VAL A 169 13.06 -14.93 4.84
N LEU A 170 12.06 -15.68 5.32
CA LEU A 170 12.20 -17.10 5.61
C LEU A 170 12.51 -17.91 4.33
N CYS A 171 11.78 -17.65 3.24
CA CYS A 171 12.03 -18.29 1.95
C CYS A 171 13.43 -17.95 1.44
N GLY A 172 13.80 -16.66 1.41
CA GLY A 172 15.09 -16.24 0.86
C GLY A 172 16.32 -16.65 1.68
N LEU A 173 16.21 -16.82 3.00
CA LEU A 173 17.34 -17.19 3.84
C LEU A 173 17.43 -18.68 4.17
N VAL A 174 16.30 -19.40 4.20
CA VAL A 174 16.24 -20.78 4.69
C VAL A 174 15.80 -21.78 3.62
N PHE A 175 14.94 -21.38 2.69
CA PHE A 175 14.31 -22.28 1.73
C PHE A 175 14.52 -21.86 0.26
N ASP A 176 15.57 -21.10 -0.03
CA ASP A 176 15.75 -20.49 -1.36
C ASP A 176 15.88 -21.56 -2.44
N ASP A 177 16.75 -22.56 -2.23
CA ASP A 177 16.96 -23.67 -3.17
C ASP A 177 15.69 -24.47 -3.46
N LEU A 178 14.76 -24.54 -2.52
CA LEU A 178 13.50 -25.27 -2.67
C LEU A 178 12.41 -24.42 -3.33
N THR A 179 12.45 -23.10 -3.17
CA THR A 179 11.30 -22.23 -3.47
C THR A 179 11.55 -21.22 -4.57
N LYS A 180 12.80 -20.94 -4.97
CA LYS A 180 13.14 -19.89 -5.95
C LYS A 180 12.36 -19.97 -7.27
N ASP A 181 12.15 -21.17 -7.79
CA ASP A 181 11.43 -21.41 -9.06
C ASP A 181 9.91 -21.17 -8.96
N LEU A 182 9.39 -20.98 -7.75
CA LEU A 182 7.99 -20.65 -7.47
C LEU A 182 7.74 -19.14 -7.36
N TYR A 183 8.77 -18.30 -7.49
CA TYR A 183 8.69 -16.84 -7.39
C TYR A 183 8.06 -16.36 -6.05
N PRO A 184 8.55 -16.83 -4.89
CA PRO A 184 7.90 -16.58 -3.59
C PRO A 184 7.81 -15.10 -3.26
N ALA A 185 8.87 -14.32 -3.54
CA ALA A 185 8.87 -12.88 -3.28
C ALA A 185 7.80 -12.16 -4.12
N LEU A 186 7.69 -12.45 -5.43
CA LEU A 186 6.63 -11.89 -6.29
C LEU A 186 5.23 -12.12 -5.70
N TRP A 187 4.90 -13.35 -5.33
CA TRP A 187 3.56 -13.67 -4.84
C TRP A 187 3.28 -13.07 -3.46
N LEU A 188 4.24 -13.16 -2.53
CA LEU A 188 4.08 -12.63 -1.18
C LEU A 188 4.01 -11.09 -1.18
N GLU A 189 4.83 -10.42 -2.00
CA GLU A 189 4.73 -8.97 -2.20
C GLU A 189 3.39 -8.59 -2.83
N SER A 190 2.92 -9.35 -3.83
CA SER A 190 1.61 -9.13 -4.45
C SER A 190 0.49 -9.24 -3.41
N VAL A 191 0.48 -10.30 -2.59
CA VAL A 191 -0.53 -10.48 -1.53
C VAL A 191 -0.46 -9.36 -0.50
N ALA A 192 0.72 -8.94 -0.08
CA ALA A 192 0.90 -7.82 0.84
C ALA A 192 0.35 -6.51 0.25
N ILE A 193 0.66 -6.22 -1.02
CA ILE A 193 0.17 -5.03 -1.75
C ILE A 193 -1.36 -5.08 -1.91
N LEU A 194 -1.94 -6.25 -2.20
CA LEU A 194 -3.39 -6.42 -2.31
C LEU A 194 -4.08 -6.18 -0.96
N ALA A 195 -3.55 -6.74 0.13
CA ALA A 195 -4.05 -6.51 1.48
C ALA A 195 -4.02 -5.01 1.86
N PHE A 196 -2.90 -4.34 1.58
CA PHE A 196 -2.76 -2.89 1.70
C PHE A 196 -3.83 -2.13 0.89
N GLY A 197 -4.00 -2.49 -0.39
CA GLY A 197 -4.95 -1.83 -1.29
C GLY A 197 -6.40 -1.95 -0.79
N VAL A 198 -6.80 -3.14 -0.32
CA VAL A 198 -8.13 -3.38 0.25
C VAL A 198 -8.35 -2.54 1.52
N ALA A 199 -7.36 -2.46 2.41
CA ALA A 199 -7.43 -1.62 3.61
C ALA A 199 -7.59 -0.13 3.25
N TRP A 200 -6.84 0.37 2.27
CA TRP A 200 -6.94 1.77 1.84
C TRP A 200 -8.24 2.11 1.12
N LEU A 201 -8.76 1.22 0.27
CA LEU A 201 -10.08 1.38 -0.35
C LEU A 201 -11.20 1.39 0.70
N THR A 202 -11.07 0.57 1.76
CA THR A 202 -11.99 0.58 2.90
C THR A 202 -11.89 1.90 3.67
N LYS A 203 -10.69 2.39 3.95
CA LYS A 203 -10.47 3.67 4.64
C LYS A 203 -10.92 4.88 3.80
N GLY A 204 -10.84 4.77 2.47
CA GLY A 204 -11.39 5.71 1.50
C GLY A 204 -12.91 5.63 1.33
N GLY A 205 -13.58 4.68 2.01
CA GLY A 205 -15.03 4.52 1.94
C GLY A 205 -15.55 3.99 0.61
N THR A 206 -14.70 3.34 -0.19
CA THR A 206 -15.15 2.57 -1.37
C THR A 206 -15.72 1.23 -0.91
N LEU A 207 -15.02 0.55 0.00
CA LEU A 207 -15.45 -0.69 0.62
C LEU A 207 -16.00 -0.41 2.01
N LEU A 208 -17.07 -1.10 2.40
CA LEU A 208 -17.76 -0.93 3.69
C LEU A 208 -18.03 0.56 4.05
N PRO A 209 -18.63 1.37 3.15
CA PRO A 209 -18.99 2.75 3.49
C PRO A 209 -19.97 2.78 4.66
N ASP A 210 -19.92 3.85 5.46
CA ASP A 210 -20.97 4.09 6.46
C ASP A 210 -22.32 4.26 5.74
N LYS A 211 -23.39 3.69 6.31
CA LYS A 211 -24.74 3.92 5.78
C LYS A 211 -25.04 5.41 5.97
N THR A 212 -25.43 6.10 4.90
CA THR A 212 -26.03 7.43 5.03
C THR A 212 -27.26 7.30 5.92
N ALA A 213 -27.32 8.11 6.98
CA ALA A 213 -28.58 8.27 7.70
C ALA A 213 -29.61 8.71 6.66
N LEU A 214 -30.71 7.97 6.53
CA LEU A 214 -31.82 8.39 5.68
C LEU A 214 -32.23 9.79 6.12
N PRO A 215 -32.39 10.75 5.18
CA PRO A 215 -32.89 12.07 5.53
C PRO A 215 -34.33 11.91 6.06
N GLY A 216 -34.50 11.87 7.39
CA GLY A 216 -35.82 11.75 8.01
C GLY A 216 -35.87 11.14 9.41
N THR A 217 -34.91 10.34 9.85
CA THR A 217 -34.94 9.79 11.22
C THR A 217 -34.41 10.82 12.22
N ARG A 218 -35.31 11.71 12.68
CA ARG A 218 -35.15 12.36 13.98
C ARG A 218 -35.10 11.24 15.02
N VAL A 219 -33.95 11.07 15.65
CA VAL A 219 -33.87 10.30 16.89
C VAL A 219 -34.57 11.16 17.94
N THR A 220 -35.83 10.85 18.22
CA THR A 220 -36.52 11.36 19.40
C THR A 220 -35.91 10.69 20.62
N ALA A 221 -35.32 11.53 21.48
CA ALA A 221 -34.93 11.37 22.89
C ALA A 221 -34.73 9.96 23.44
#